data_AF-A0A8T4WJM2-F1
#
_entry.id   AF-A0A8T4WJM2-F1
#
_cell.length_a   1.000
_cell.length_b   1.000
_cell.length_c   1.000
_cell.angle_alpha   90.00
_cell.angle_beta   90.00
_cell.angle_gamma   90.00
#
_symmetry.space_group_name_H-M   'P 1'
#
loop_
_entity.id
_entity.type
_entity.pdbx_description
1 polymer ?
#
loop_
_entity_poly.entity_id
_entity_poly.type
_entity_poly.pdbx_seq_one_letter_code
_entity_poly.pdbx_strand_id
1 'polypeptide(L)'
;MARKVRPTSCCGGAARVGKSIVRNASKSMEKTMIKQAKSLYDNPFKVLPDFEDKESKKRFKKIRKNLEKVDKVKEDVNKLEKLSKKKNLSGAVAGTMLIAHSEKAPFLAAAKLPTGLVYYAQRGQAPKEYLIAAQHTDNPLYRIFGIRDIALKYHLHIYSWDSGFVSTGSSPKPPK
;
A
#
# COMPACT_ATOMS: atom_id res chain seq x y z
N MET A 1 52.15 -38.72 -2.94
CA MET A 1 50.85 -38.21 -3.44
C MET A 1 50.41 -37.04 -2.56
N ALA A 2 50.57 -35.81 -3.04
CA ALA A 2 50.17 -34.60 -2.30
C ALA A 2 48.69 -34.26 -2.59
N ARG A 3 47.83 -34.26 -1.56
CA ARG A 3 46.44 -33.77 -1.66
C ARG A 3 46.39 -32.27 -1.37
N LYS A 4 46.09 -31.50 -2.41
CA LYS A 4 45.93 -30.05 -2.41
C LYS A 4 44.68 -29.66 -1.60
N VAL A 5 44.87 -28.98 -0.46
CA VAL A 5 43.79 -28.33 0.30
C VAL A 5 43.32 -27.10 -0.48
N ARG A 6 42.02 -27.01 -0.78
CA ARG A 6 41.41 -25.80 -1.35
C ARG A 6 40.74 -24.99 -0.23
N PRO A 7 40.97 -23.66 -0.17
CA PRO A 7 40.39 -22.82 0.87
C PRO A 7 38.89 -22.64 0.65
N THR A 8 38.10 -22.74 1.73
CA THR A 8 36.69 -22.35 1.75
C THR A 8 36.62 -20.82 1.70
N SER A 9 36.32 -20.26 0.54
CA SER A 9 36.02 -18.84 0.40
C SER A 9 34.62 -18.55 0.98
N CYS A 10 34.56 -17.83 2.09
CA CYS A 10 33.35 -17.21 2.60
C CYS A 10 32.86 -16.14 1.62
N CYS A 11 31.94 -16.50 0.71
CA CYS A 11 31.20 -15.53 -0.08
C CYS A 11 29.98 -15.07 0.70
N GLY A 12 30.08 -13.88 1.31
CA GLY A 12 28.94 -13.08 1.73
C GLY A 12 28.07 -12.76 0.52
N GLY A 13 26.99 -13.51 0.34
CA GLY A 13 25.95 -13.21 -0.63
C GLY A 13 24.88 -12.35 0.03
N ALA A 14 24.80 -11.08 -0.36
CA ALA A 14 23.66 -10.23 -0.05
C ALA A 14 22.36 -10.97 -0.39
N ALA A 15 21.47 -11.12 0.60
CA ALA A 15 20.21 -11.81 0.45
C ALA A 15 19.41 -11.17 -0.69
N ARG A 16 19.26 -11.90 -1.80
CA ARG A 16 18.34 -11.54 -2.87
C ARG A 16 16.95 -11.39 -2.25
N VAL A 17 16.38 -10.20 -2.36
CA VAL A 17 14.97 -9.94 -2.02
C VAL A 17 14.12 -10.96 -2.78
N GLY A 18 13.59 -11.94 -2.04
CA GLY A 18 12.93 -13.11 -2.62
C GLY A 18 11.78 -12.70 -3.55
N LYS A 19 11.75 -13.32 -4.74
CA LYS A 19 10.66 -13.24 -5.72
C LYS A 19 9.34 -13.56 -5.00
N SER A 20 8.37 -12.65 -5.03
CA SER A 20 7.04 -12.89 -4.47
C SER A 20 6.43 -14.12 -5.11
N ILE A 21 6.06 -15.13 -4.33
CA ILE A 21 5.37 -16.32 -4.83
C ILE A 21 3.99 -15.85 -5.31
N VAL A 22 3.72 -16.03 -6.59
CA VAL A 22 2.45 -15.68 -7.22
C VAL A 22 1.51 -16.88 -7.04
N ARG A 23 0.34 -16.67 -6.42
CA ARG A 23 -0.69 -17.71 -6.23
C ARG A 23 -2.05 -17.21 -6.68
N ASN A 24 -2.90 -18.13 -7.11
CA ASN A 24 -4.32 -17.83 -7.31
C ASN A 24 -4.97 -17.56 -5.95
N ALA A 25 -5.81 -16.54 -5.88
CA ALA A 25 -6.59 -16.25 -4.69
C ALA A 25 -7.57 -17.38 -4.38
N SER A 26 -7.78 -17.69 -3.10
CA SER A 26 -8.97 -18.45 -2.73
C SER A 26 -10.21 -17.58 -3.01
N LYS A 27 -11.36 -18.21 -3.29
CA LYS A 27 -12.62 -17.48 -3.56
C LYS A 27 -12.99 -16.52 -2.42
N SER A 28 -12.69 -16.88 -1.17
CA SER A 28 -12.96 -16.03 0.00
C SER A 28 -12.05 -14.78 0.02
N MET A 29 -10.77 -14.96 -0.30
CA MET A 29 -9.82 -13.84 -0.36
C MET A 29 -10.14 -12.90 -1.52
N GLU A 30 -10.48 -13.44 -2.69
CA GLU A 30 -10.90 -12.64 -3.84
C GLU A 30 -12.13 -11.79 -3.52
N LYS A 31 -13.18 -12.37 -2.94
CA LYS A 31 -14.37 -11.64 -2.50
C LYS A 31 -14.02 -10.52 -1.52
N THR A 32 -13.16 -10.80 -0.54
CA THR A 32 -12.73 -9.80 0.45
C THR A 32 -11.98 -8.65 -0.21
N MET A 33 -11.07 -8.95 -1.13
CA MET A 33 -10.28 -7.93 -1.82
C MET A 33 -11.13 -7.09 -2.79
N ILE A 34 -12.09 -7.69 -3.48
CA ILE A 34 -13.05 -6.94 -4.31
C ILE A 34 -13.90 -6.02 -3.42
N LYS A 35 -14.36 -6.50 -2.25
CA LYS A 35 -15.11 -5.68 -1.29
C LYS A 35 -14.28 -4.48 -0.81
N GLN A 36 -13.01 -4.70 -0.45
CA GLN A 36 -12.09 -3.63 -0.06
C GLN A 36 -11.84 -2.65 -1.21
N ALA A 37 -11.66 -3.15 -2.43
CA ALA A 37 -11.48 -2.33 -3.63
C ALA A 37 -12.72 -1.46 -3.91
N LYS A 38 -13.93 -1.99 -3.75
CA LYS A 38 -15.19 -1.22 -3.86
C LYS A 38 -15.29 -0.16 -2.75
N SER A 39 -14.99 -0.51 -1.51
CA SER A 39 -14.95 0.45 -0.39
C SER A 39 -13.98 1.63 -0.63
N LEU A 40 -12.85 1.36 -1.29
CA LEU A 40 -11.89 2.39 -1.72
C LEU A 40 -12.36 3.16 -2.95
N TYR A 41 -13.06 2.51 -3.87
CA TYR A 41 -13.67 3.14 -5.04
C TYR A 41 -14.68 4.22 -4.63
N ASP A 42 -15.51 3.92 -3.64
CA ASP A 42 -16.51 4.84 -3.10
C ASP A 42 -15.87 6.04 -2.41
N ASN A 43 -14.80 5.80 -1.64
CA ASN A 43 -14.05 6.86 -0.96
C ASN A 43 -12.54 6.61 -1.02
N PRO A 44 -11.83 7.21 -2.00
CA PRO A 44 -10.38 7.04 -2.15
C PRO A 44 -9.58 7.72 -1.04
N PHE A 45 -10.19 8.59 -0.22
CA PHE A 45 -9.49 9.31 0.84
C PHE A 45 -9.28 8.46 2.10
N LYS A 46 -9.89 7.26 2.20
CA LYS A 46 -9.69 6.30 3.31
C LYS A 46 -8.23 5.87 3.51
N VAL A 47 -7.36 6.04 2.50
CA VAL A 47 -5.91 5.76 2.61
C VAL A 47 -5.14 6.85 3.34
N LEU A 48 -5.78 8.00 3.62
CA LEU A 48 -5.20 9.07 4.40
C LEU A 48 -5.78 9.05 5.82
N PRO A 49 -4.98 9.44 6.82
CA PRO A 49 -5.52 9.69 8.14
C PRO A 49 -6.37 10.96 8.11
N ASP A 50 -7.29 11.06 9.05
CA ASP A 50 -7.94 12.32 9.40
C ASP A 50 -6.94 13.26 10.06
N PHE A 51 -7.07 14.54 9.79
CA PHE A 51 -6.20 15.57 10.37
C PHE A 51 -6.89 16.93 10.41
N GLU A 52 -6.67 17.64 11.51
CA GLU A 52 -7.15 19.02 11.68
C GLU A 52 -6.00 20.02 11.71
N ASP A 53 -4.78 19.57 11.98
CA ASP A 53 -3.61 20.42 12.17
C ASP A 53 -3.05 20.96 10.85
N LYS A 54 -2.36 22.11 10.93
CA LYS A 54 -1.81 22.81 9.77
C LYS A 54 -0.65 22.05 9.11
N GLU A 55 0.14 21.29 9.87
CA GLU A 55 1.31 20.58 9.34
C GLU A 55 0.86 19.37 8.50
N SER A 56 0.01 18.48 9.04
CA SER A 56 -0.57 17.36 8.29
C SER A 56 -1.29 17.86 7.04
N LYS A 57 -2.09 18.93 7.14
CA LYS A 57 -2.74 19.57 5.98
C LYS A 57 -1.73 19.95 4.91
N LYS A 58 -0.62 20.58 5.29
CA LYS A 58 0.46 20.98 4.36
C LYS A 58 1.14 19.76 3.73
N ARG A 59 1.48 18.73 4.52
CA ARG A 59 2.23 17.55 4.03
C ARG A 59 1.38 16.64 3.15
N PHE A 60 0.11 16.44 3.50
CA PHE A 60 -0.79 15.59 2.73
C PHE A 60 -1.48 16.31 1.55
N LYS A 61 -1.37 17.65 1.44
CA LYS A 61 -1.96 18.45 0.35
C LYS A 61 -1.69 17.88 -1.05
N LYS A 62 -0.44 17.47 -1.32
CA LYS A 62 -0.05 16.92 -2.63
C LYS A 62 -0.67 15.55 -2.88
N ILE A 63 -0.72 14.68 -1.87
CA ILE A 63 -1.36 13.37 -1.99
C ILE A 63 -2.86 13.56 -2.22
N ARG A 64 -3.53 14.37 -1.40
CA ARG A 64 -4.96 14.65 -1.52
C ARG A 64 -5.33 15.14 -2.92
N LYS A 65 -4.58 16.11 -3.47
CA LYS A 65 -4.76 16.57 -4.86
C LYS A 65 -4.59 15.47 -5.91
N ASN A 66 -3.68 14.51 -5.68
CA ASN A 66 -3.52 13.39 -6.59
C ASN A 66 -4.66 12.38 -6.47
N LEU A 67 -5.19 12.14 -5.26
CA LEU A 67 -6.36 11.30 -5.05
C LEU A 67 -7.61 11.94 -5.66
N GLU A 68 -7.80 13.25 -5.53
CA GLU A 68 -8.88 14.00 -6.22
C GLU A 68 -8.82 13.82 -7.74
N LYS A 69 -7.62 13.75 -8.34
CA LYS A 69 -7.46 13.46 -9.77
C LYS A 69 -7.85 12.03 -10.13
N VAL A 70 -7.58 11.08 -9.25
CA VAL A 70 -7.98 9.67 -9.44
C VAL A 70 -9.50 9.56 -9.35
N ASP A 71 -10.11 10.15 -8.31
CA ASP A 71 -11.56 10.15 -8.08
C ASP A 71 -12.32 10.77 -9.26
N LYS A 72 -11.82 11.88 -9.83
CA LYS A 72 -12.42 12.53 -11.01
C LYS A 72 -12.47 11.65 -12.27
N VAL A 73 -11.58 10.68 -12.38
CA VAL A 73 -11.50 9.80 -13.56
C VAL A 73 -11.82 8.35 -13.22
N LYS A 74 -12.42 8.10 -12.05
CA LYS A 74 -12.64 6.73 -11.56
C LYS A 74 -13.48 5.88 -12.48
N GLU A 75 -14.42 6.47 -13.22
CA GLU A 75 -15.27 5.80 -14.22
C GLU A 75 -14.55 5.53 -15.56
N ASP A 76 -13.46 6.26 -15.85
CA ASP A 76 -12.72 6.12 -17.12
C ASP A 76 -11.57 5.13 -16.95
N VAL A 77 -11.84 3.86 -17.26
CA VAL A 77 -10.89 2.74 -17.14
C VAL A 77 -9.55 3.05 -17.83
N ASN A 78 -9.58 3.66 -19.03
CA ASN A 78 -8.35 3.96 -19.78
C ASN A 78 -7.49 5.01 -19.07
N LYS A 79 -8.10 6.07 -18.52
CA LYS A 79 -7.37 7.07 -17.72
C LYS A 79 -6.90 6.49 -16.40
N LEU A 80 -7.70 5.65 -15.77
CA LEU A 80 -7.35 4.99 -14.51
C LEU A 80 -6.16 4.02 -14.69
N GLU A 81 -6.11 3.29 -15.81
CA GLU A 81 -4.95 2.48 -16.20
C GLU A 81 -3.69 3.33 -16.35
N LYS A 82 -3.77 4.48 -17.02
CA LYS A 82 -2.63 5.42 -17.12
C LYS A 82 -2.17 5.90 -15.74
N LEU A 83 -3.09 6.20 -14.82
CA LEU A 83 -2.77 6.61 -13.45
C LEU A 83 -2.14 5.48 -12.62
N SER A 84 -2.59 4.23 -12.82
CA SER A 84 -2.07 3.06 -12.11
C SER A 84 -0.58 2.77 -12.37
N LYS A 85 -0.03 3.31 -13.46
CA LYS A 85 1.40 3.24 -13.79
C LYS A 85 2.28 4.16 -12.91
N LYS A 86 1.69 5.06 -12.12
CA LYS A 86 2.45 5.92 -11.19
C LYS A 86 2.98 5.11 -10.01
N LYS A 87 4.24 5.33 -9.64
CA LYS A 87 4.92 4.65 -8.53
C LYS A 87 4.66 5.28 -7.15
N ASN A 88 3.44 5.73 -6.90
CA ASN A 88 3.05 6.44 -5.67
C ASN A 88 1.69 5.95 -5.16
N LEU A 89 1.26 6.45 -3.99
CA LEU A 89 -0.01 6.04 -3.38
C LEU A 89 -1.21 6.24 -4.32
N SER A 90 -1.27 7.34 -5.08
CA SER A 90 -2.37 7.55 -6.05
C SER A 90 -2.39 6.51 -7.18
N GLY A 91 -1.22 6.01 -7.60
CA GLY A 91 -1.15 4.91 -8.55
C GLY A 91 -1.61 3.58 -7.95
N ALA A 92 -1.33 3.33 -6.66
CA ALA A 92 -1.85 2.17 -5.95
C ALA A 92 -3.38 2.20 -5.80
N VAL A 93 -3.94 3.37 -5.47
CA VAL A 93 -5.39 3.58 -5.40
C VAL A 93 -6.03 3.36 -6.77
N ALA A 94 -5.47 3.95 -7.84
CA ALA A 94 -5.97 3.71 -9.20
C ALA A 94 -5.89 2.23 -9.61
N GLY A 95 -4.79 1.55 -9.30
CA GLY A 95 -4.64 0.11 -9.52
C GLY A 95 -5.68 -0.71 -8.77
N THR A 96 -6.00 -0.33 -7.54
CA THR A 96 -7.01 -1.00 -6.71
C THR A 96 -8.43 -0.74 -7.24
N MET A 97 -8.74 0.48 -7.69
CA MET A 97 -10.03 0.79 -8.34
C MET A 97 -10.24 -0.01 -9.63
N LEU A 98 -9.19 -0.32 -10.39
CA LEU A 98 -9.31 -1.20 -11.56
C LEU A 98 -9.74 -2.63 -11.18
N ILE A 99 -9.40 -3.10 -9.97
CA ILE A 99 -9.87 -4.40 -9.45
C ILE A 99 -11.37 -4.33 -9.18
N ALA A 100 -11.86 -3.19 -8.66
CA ALA A 100 -13.28 -2.97 -8.45
C ALA A 100 -14.05 -3.00 -9.79
N HIS A 101 -13.51 -2.34 -10.83
CA HIS A 101 -14.09 -2.36 -12.19
C HIS A 101 -14.14 -3.74 -12.81
N SER A 102 -13.05 -4.51 -12.71
CA SER A 102 -13.00 -5.84 -13.33
C SER A 102 -13.78 -6.91 -12.56
N GLU A 103 -14.25 -6.58 -11.35
CA GLU A 103 -14.88 -7.51 -10.39
C GLU A 103 -14.11 -8.83 -10.21
N LYS A 104 -12.80 -8.76 -10.41
CA LYS A 104 -11.91 -9.92 -10.46
C LYS A 104 -10.58 -9.54 -9.85
N ALA A 105 -10.17 -10.32 -8.85
CA ALA A 105 -8.85 -10.20 -8.28
C ALA A 105 -7.83 -10.85 -9.21
N PRO A 106 -6.86 -10.11 -9.79
CA PRO A 106 -5.74 -10.75 -10.48
C PRO A 106 -4.87 -11.51 -9.47
N PHE A 107 -3.90 -12.26 -10.00
CA PHE A 107 -2.91 -13.02 -9.23
C PHE A 107 -2.44 -12.30 -7.96
N LEU A 108 -2.46 -13.02 -6.83
CA LEU A 108 -1.99 -12.51 -5.55
C LEU A 108 -0.48 -12.69 -5.46
N ALA A 109 0.20 -11.59 -5.16
CA ALA A 109 1.56 -11.62 -4.66
C ALA A 109 1.53 -11.75 -3.13
N ALA A 110 2.53 -12.44 -2.58
CA ALA A 110 2.76 -12.54 -1.15
C ALA A 110 3.94 -11.64 -0.74
N ALA A 111 3.74 -10.79 0.26
CA ALA A 111 4.79 -10.01 0.90
C ALA A 111 4.99 -10.49 2.35
N LYS A 112 6.25 -10.76 2.71
CA LYS A 112 6.62 -11.05 4.10
C LYS A 112 6.88 -9.73 4.82
N LEU A 113 5.99 -9.40 5.76
CA LEU A 113 6.13 -8.26 6.66
C LEU A 113 6.56 -8.76 8.05
N PRO A 114 7.09 -7.87 8.93
CA PRO A 114 7.40 -8.24 10.32
C PRO A 114 6.19 -8.80 11.07
N THR A 115 4.98 -8.33 10.73
CA THR A 115 3.70 -8.76 11.32
C THR A 115 3.16 -10.07 10.72
N GLY A 116 3.82 -10.65 9.72
CA GLY A 116 3.38 -11.86 9.05
C GLY A 116 3.31 -11.74 7.53
N LEU A 117 2.77 -12.78 6.89
CA LEU A 117 2.58 -12.82 5.45
C LEU A 117 1.30 -12.09 5.05
N VAL A 118 1.40 -11.13 4.14
CA VAL A 118 0.24 -10.43 3.56
C VAL A 118 0.12 -10.72 2.08
N TYR A 119 -1.10 -10.96 1.64
CA TYR A 119 -1.43 -11.12 0.22
C TYR A 119 -2.01 -9.84 -0.34
N TYR A 120 -1.63 -9.51 -1.57
CA TYR A 120 -2.14 -8.33 -2.27
C TYR A 120 -2.16 -8.59 -3.77
N ALA A 121 -3.08 -7.95 -4.49
CA ALA A 121 -3.10 -7.97 -5.94
C ALA A 121 -2.00 -7.08 -6.51
N GLN A 122 -1.20 -7.62 -7.43
CA GLN A 122 -0.20 -6.85 -8.17
C GLN A 122 -0.87 -6.15 -9.38
N ARG A 123 -1.70 -5.13 -9.12
CA ARG A 123 -2.35 -4.29 -10.16
C ARG A 123 -1.78 -2.87 -10.13
N GLY A 124 -1.18 -2.45 -11.25
CA GLY A 124 -0.45 -1.18 -11.36
C GLY A 124 1.05 -1.33 -11.11
N GLN A 125 1.76 -0.21 -11.00
CA GLN A 125 3.23 -0.16 -10.85
C GLN A 125 3.70 0.45 -9.52
N ALA A 126 2.77 0.70 -8.59
CA ALA A 126 3.14 1.20 -7.28
C ALA A 126 3.95 0.16 -6.47
N PRO A 127 4.86 0.60 -5.59
CA PRO A 127 5.52 -0.27 -4.61
C PRO A 127 4.52 -1.10 -3.82
N LYS A 128 4.95 -2.31 -3.40
CA LYS A 128 4.10 -3.26 -2.67
C LYS A 128 3.50 -2.65 -1.40
N GLU A 129 4.25 -1.79 -0.69
CA GLU A 129 3.79 -1.12 0.52
C GLU A 129 2.56 -0.24 0.26
N TYR A 130 2.56 0.51 -0.84
CA TYR A 130 1.40 1.33 -1.24
C TYR A 130 0.24 0.49 -1.76
N LEU A 131 0.52 -0.61 -2.48
CA LEU A 131 -0.53 -1.54 -2.92
C LEU A 131 -1.22 -2.20 -1.72
N ILE A 132 -0.44 -2.67 -0.75
CA ILE A 132 -0.93 -3.25 0.51
C ILE A 132 -1.77 -2.20 1.26
N ALA A 133 -1.29 -0.96 1.41
CA ALA A 133 -2.03 0.10 2.08
C ALA A 133 -3.36 0.45 1.41
N ALA A 134 -3.40 0.49 0.07
CA ALA A 134 -4.61 0.79 -0.69
C ALA A 134 -5.62 -0.36 -0.62
N GLN A 135 -5.16 -1.61 -0.64
CA GLN A 135 -6.04 -2.78 -0.66
C GLN A 135 -6.54 -3.18 0.73
N HIS A 136 -5.80 -2.88 1.79
CA HIS A 136 -6.14 -3.23 3.18
C HIS A 136 -6.37 -1.98 4.04
N THR A 137 -7.30 -1.13 3.62
CA THR A 137 -7.63 0.13 4.33
C THR A 137 -8.33 -0.06 5.68
N ASP A 138 -8.95 -1.23 5.86
CA ASP A 138 -9.58 -1.69 7.10
C ASP A 138 -8.57 -2.19 8.14
N ASN A 139 -7.40 -2.67 7.71
CA ASN A 139 -6.38 -3.13 8.63
C ASN A 139 -5.57 -1.94 9.20
N PRO A 140 -5.56 -1.75 10.54
CA PRO A 140 -4.92 -0.59 11.14
C PRO A 140 -3.40 -0.55 10.94
N LEU A 141 -2.74 -1.69 10.78
CA LEU A 141 -1.30 -1.75 10.57
C LEU A 141 -0.93 -1.48 9.11
N TYR A 142 -1.71 -2.03 8.17
CA TYR A 142 -1.35 -2.00 6.75
C TYR A 142 -1.60 -0.64 6.09
N ARG A 143 -2.67 0.07 6.46
CA ARG A 143 -2.95 1.40 5.89
C ARG A 143 -1.87 2.44 6.18
N ILE A 144 -1.14 2.29 7.29
CA ILE A 144 -0.01 3.19 7.66
C ILE A 144 1.07 3.19 6.59
N PHE A 145 1.29 2.06 5.89
CA PHE A 145 2.30 1.97 4.84
C PHE A 145 2.09 2.99 3.71
N GLY A 146 0.84 3.42 3.47
CA GLY A 146 0.51 4.41 2.45
C GLY A 146 1.11 5.79 2.72
N ILE A 147 1.35 6.12 3.98
CA ILE A 147 1.83 7.45 4.41
C ILE A 147 3.15 7.41 5.18
N ARG A 148 3.68 6.22 5.46
CA ARG A 148 4.87 6.00 6.30
C ARG A 148 6.04 6.92 5.91
N ASP A 149 6.33 7.05 4.63
CA ASP A 149 7.46 7.86 4.16
C ASP A 149 7.30 9.34 4.51
N ILE A 150 6.07 9.87 4.42
CA ILE A 150 5.76 11.25 4.80
C ILE A 150 5.79 11.40 6.31
N ALA A 151 5.18 10.45 7.04
CA ALA A 151 5.14 10.49 8.50
C ALA A 151 6.55 10.49 9.09
N LEU A 152 7.42 9.60 8.63
CA LEU A 152 8.81 9.51 9.09
C LEU A 152 9.63 10.75 8.68
N LYS A 153 9.50 11.20 7.43
CA LYS A 153 10.27 12.34 6.92
C LYS A 153 9.95 13.65 7.65
N TYR A 154 8.71 13.83 8.09
CA TYR A 154 8.25 15.07 8.73
C TYR A 154 7.92 14.92 10.21
N HIS A 155 8.30 13.79 10.83
CA HIS A 155 8.04 13.48 12.23
C HIS A 155 6.57 13.69 12.64
N LEU A 156 5.65 13.20 11.80
CA LEU A 156 4.22 13.27 12.10
C LEU A 156 3.82 12.16 13.06
N HIS A 157 2.99 12.51 14.04
CA HIS A 157 2.36 11.57 14.96
C HIS A 157 1.09 10.98 14.32
N ILE A 158 1.15 9.70 14.03
CA ILE A 158 0.08 8.93 13.36
C ILE A 158 -0.45 7.88 14.33
N TYR A 159 -1.77 7.83 14.48
CA TYR A 159 -2.48 6.86 15.30
C TYR A 159 -3.47 6.07 14.44
N SER A 160 -3.53 4.77 14.63
CA SER A 160 -4.30 3.86 13.77
C SER A 160 -4.80 2.68 14.58
N TRP A 161 -6.13 2.52 14.65
CA TRP A 161 -6.83 1.44 15.35
C TRP A 161 -8.09 1.04 14.57
N ASP A 162 -8.77 -0.05 14.96
CA ASP A 162 -9.82 -0.65 14.12
C ASP A 162 -10.90 0.33 13.61
N SER A 163 -11.29 1.32 14.41
CA SER A 163 -12.32 2.30 14.06
C SER A 163 -11.81 3.68 13.63
N GLY A 164 -10.50 3.94 13.62
CA GLY A 164 -10.01 5.28 13.29
C GLY A 164 -8.54 5.38 12.89
N PHE A 165 -8.23 6.41 12.12
CA PHE A 165 -6.92 6.67 11.55
C PHE A 165 -6.65 8.17 11.54
N VAL A 166 -5.76 8.66 12.40
CA VAL A 166 -5.60 10.10 12.67
C VAL A 166 -4.14 10.51 12.65
N SER A 167 -3.88 11.71 12.16
CA SER A 167 -2.60 12.41 12.26
C SER A 167 -2.77 13.66 13.11
N THR A 168 -1.94 13.81 14.15
CA THR A 168 -1.95 14.99 15.05
C THR A 168 -0.79 15.95 14.76
N GLY A 169 -0.20 15.83 13.57
CA GLY A 169 0.88 16.69 13.12
C GLY A 169 2.15 16.44 13.92
N SER A 170 2.82 17.52 14.32
CA SER A 170 4.06 17.47 15.11
C SER A 170 3.83 17.31 16.62
N SER A 171 2.58 17.18 17.08
CA SER A 171 2.26 17.06 18.51
C SER A 171 1.80 15.64 18.84
N PRO A 172 2.35 14.98 19.89
CA PRO A 172 1.93 13.65 20.32
C PRO A 172 0.62 13.72 21.13
N LYS A 173 -0.50 14.04 20.47
CA LYS A 173 -1.83 14.13 21.09
C LYS A 173 -2.67 12.94 20.64
N PRO A 174 -2.57 11.77 21.29
CA PRO A 174 -3.39 10.63 20.91
C PRO A 174 -4.88 10.96 21.02
N PRO A 175 -5.72 10.46 20.10
CA PRO A 175 -7.17 10.55 20.23
C PRO A 175 -7.66 9.79 21.47
N LYS A 176 -8.77 10.24 22.06
CA LYS A 176 -9.41 9.62 23.22
C LYS A 176 -10.19 8.37 22.84
#